data_AF-A0AAV4SAF9-F1
#
_entry.id   AF-A0AAV4SAF9-F1
#
_cell.length_a   1.000
_cell.length_b   1.000
_cell.length_c   1.000
_cell.angle_alpha   90.00
_cell.angle_beta   90.00
_cell.angle_gamma   90.00
#
_symmetry.space_group_name_H-M   'P 1'
#
loop_
_entity.id
_entity.type
_entity.pdbx_description
1 polymer ?
#
loop_
_entity_poly.entity_id
_entity_poly.type
_entity_poly.pdbx_seq_one_letter_code
_entity_poly.pdbx_strand_id
1 'polypeptide(L)'
;MFHHILESYNCGEPKQRYTALIGDFNCGKTSIAYSFLSLFTGTSINCNVEYGRIGFFLGEAINQRFILFDDVSNKGFKNLDELRDHLDGRVPVLLEKKNMQPLLQKFPAGIIIIFLMK
;
A
#
# COMPACT_ATOMS: atom_id res chain seq x y z
N MET A 1 12.13 -8.66 10.20
CA MET A 1 11.02 -8.49 9.24
C MET A 1 9.70 -8.20 9.96
N PHE A 2 9.10 -9.15 10.69
CA PHE A 2 7.78 -8.95 11.33
C PHE A 2 7.73 -7.80 12.34
N HIS A 3 8.81 -7.59 13.10
CA HIS A 3 8.93 -6.44 14.01
C HIS A 3 8.79 -5.09 13.26
N HIS A 4 9.44 -4.95 12.11
CA HIS A 4 9.34 -3.74 11.30
C HIS A 4 7.92 -3.51 10.76
N ILE A 5 7.22 -4.57 10.36
CA ILE A 5 5.82 -4.45 9.91
C ILE A 5 4.93 -3.96 11.06
N LEU A 6 5.15 -4.48 12.28
CA LEU A 6 4.44 -4.05 13.49
C LEU A 6 4.78 -2.60 13.90
N GLU A 7 6.05 -2.21 13.83
CA GLU A 7 6.48 -0.82 14.09
C GLU A 7 5.93 0.15 13.05
N SER A 8 6.00 -0.18 11.75
CA SER A 8 5.43 0.63 10.69
C SER A 8 3.92 0.82 10.89
N TYR A 9 3.22 -0.21 11.36
CA TYR A 9 1.79 -0.12 11.71
C TYR A 9 1.53 0.76 12.94
N ASN A 10 2.29 0.58 14.03
CA ASN A 10 2.04 1.27 15.30
C ASN A 10 2.52 2.73 15.31
N CYS A 11 3.72 2.99 14.79
CA CYS A 11 4.37 4.29 14.87
C CYS A 11 4.13 5.11 13.59
N GLY A 12 4.16 4.47 12.42
CA GLY A 12 3.93 5.15 11.15
C GLY A 12 4.88 6.32 10.90
N GLU A 13 6.16 6.19 11.27
CA GLU A 13 7.18 7.22 11.08
C GLU A 13 7.37 7.55 9.59
N PRO A 14 7.32 8.83 9.18
CA PRO A 14 7.41 9.18 7.78
C PRO A 14 8.64 8.58 7.08
N LYS A 15 8.46 8.08 5.85
CA LYS A 15 9.47 7.33 5.06
C LYS A 15 9.84 5.93 5.59
N GLN A 16 9.30 5.48 6.71
CA GLN A 16 9.58 4.15 7.31
C GLN A 16 8.30 3.33 7.55
N ARG A 17 7.30 3.50 6.66
CA ARG A 17 5.93 2.97 6.85
C ARG A 17 5.58 1.81 5.94
N TYR A 18 6.48 1.46 5.02
CA TYR A 18 6.26 0.40 4.06
C TYR A 18 7.36 -0.64 4.14
N THR A 19 6.95 -1.91 4.18
CA THR A 19 7.85 -3.04 4.03
C THR A 19 7.66 -3.66 2.66
N ALA A 20 8.74 -3.78 1.88
CA ALA A 20 8.73 -4.48 0.61
C ALA A 20 9.00 -5.98 0.83
N LEU A 21 8.12 -6.85 0.33
CA LEU A 21 8.31 -8.29 0.26
C LEU A 21 8.64 -8.68 -1.18
N ILE A 22 9.90 -9.04 -1.41
CA ILE A 22 10.45 -9.31 -2.74
C ILE A 22 10.77 -10.79 -2.85
N GLY A 23 10.33 -11.46 -3.92
CA GLY A 23 10.73 -12.83 -4.19
C GLY A 23 10.01 -13.50 -5.35
N ASP A 24 10.40 -14.73 -5.64
CA ASP A 24 9.86 -15.56 -6.72
C ASP A 24 8.42 -16.02 -6.46
N PHE A 25 7.79 -16.61 -7.47
CA PHE A 25 6.48 -17.24 -7.32
C PHE A 25 6.50 -18.36 -6.27
N ASN A 26 5.41 -18.47 -5.50
CA ASN A 26 5.24 -19.44 -4.41
C ASN A 26 6.28 -19.41 -3.27
N CYS A 27 6.98 -18.29 -3.02
CA CYS A 27 7.87 -18.16 -1.86
C CYS A 27 7.17 -17.76 -0.54
N GLY A 28 5.83 -17.74 -0.49
CA GLY A 28 5.05 -17.42 0.71
C GLY A 28 4.83 -15.93 0.99
N LYS A 29 5.39 -15.02 0.18
CA LYS A 29 5.23 -13.57 0.35
C LYS A 29 3.77 -13.10 0.35
N THR A 30 2.93 -13.65 -0.54
CA THR A 30 1.48 -13.38 -0.59
C THR A 30 0.79 -13.86 0.68
N SER A 31 1.06 -15.09 1.12
CA SER A 31 0.46 -15.66 2.33
C SER A 31 0.78 -14.83 3.58
N ILE A 32 2.03 -14.39 3.72
CA ILE A 32 2.46 -13.54 4.84
C ILE A 32 1.75 -12.18 4.78
N ALA A 33 1.74 -11.52 3.62
CA ALA A 33 1.16 -10.20 3.47
C ALA A 33 -0.35 -10.17 3.77
N TYR A 34 -1.10 -11.15 3.24
CA TYR A 34 -2.54 -11.26 3.52
C TYR A 34 -2.83 -11.63 4.98
N SER A 35 -1.92 -12.33 5.66
CA SER A 35 -2.05 -12.59 7.10
C SER A 35 -1.98 -11.29 7.91
N PHE A 36 -1.04 -10.39 7.59
CA PHE A 36 -0.98 -9.05 8.21
C PHE A 36 -2.16 -8.17 7.80
N LEU A 37 -2.59 -8.24 6.54
CA LEU A 37 -3.76 -7.50 6.06
C LEU A 37 -5.01 -7.87 6.89
N SER A 38 -5.22 -9.16 7.12
CA SER A 38 -6.30 -9.66 7.96
C SER A 38 -6.15 -9.23 9.42
N LEU A 39 -4.95 -9.35 9.99
CA LEU A 39 -4.66 -8.95 11.37
C LEU A 39 -4.95 -7.47 11.64
N PHE A 40 -4.63 -6.60 10.68
CA PHE A 40 -4.80 -5.15 10.82
C PHE A 40 -6.10 -4.62 10.24
N THR A 41 -6.97 -5.50 9.73
CA THR A 41 -8.24 -5.13 9.07
C THR A 41 -8.00 -4.05 8.00
N GLY A 42 -7.04 -4.29 7.12
CA GLY A 42 -6.69 -3.38 6.03
C GLY A 42 -7.36 -3.73 4.70
N THR A 43 -6.96 -3.02 3.64
CA THR A 43 -7.40 -3.32 2.26
C THR A 43 -6.24 -3.52 1.30
N SER A 44 -6.48 -4.27 0.22
CA SER A 44 -5.53 -4.47 -0.86
C SER A 44 -5.81 -3.51 -2.01
N ILE A 45 -4.78 -2.94 -2.59
CA ILE A 45 -4.83 -1.97 -3.69
C ILE A 45 -4.05 -2.51 -4.87
N ASN A 46 -4.73 -2.60 -6.02
CA ASN A 46 -4.09 -2.91 -7.29
C ASN A 46 -3.52 -1.62 -7.91
N CYS A 47 -2.18 -1.52 -7.96
CA CYS A 47 -1.50 -0.40 -8.59
C CYS A 47 -1.10 -0.66 -10.06
N ASN A 48 -1.37 -1.84 -10.62
CA ASN A 48 -1.02 -2.20 -12.01
C ASN A 48 -2.02 -1.65 -13.06
N VAL A 49 -2.74 -0.59 -12.71
CA VAL A 49 -3.74 0.04 -13.57
C VAL A 49 -3.15 1.20 -14.37
N GLU A 50 -3.88 1.69 -15.37
CA GLU A 50 -3.52 2.96 -16.02
C GLU A 50 -3.52 4.09 -15.01
N TYR A 51 -2.58 5.03 -15.14
CA TYR A 51 -2.37 6.09 -14.14
C TYR A 51 -3.66 6.88 -13.84
N GLY A 52 -4.44 7.24 -14.87
CA GLY A 52 -5.72 7.94 -14.68
C GLY A 52 -6.78 7.16 -13.89
N ARG A 53 -6.57 5.87 -13.65
CA ARG A 53 -7.47 5.02 -12.86
C ARG A 53 -6.99 4.78 -11.43
N ILE A 54 -5.76 5.15 -11.07
CA ILE A 54 -5.20 4.79 -9.76
C ILE A 54 -5.93 5.46 -8.61
N GLY A 55 -6.40 6.70 -8.77
CA GLY A 55 -7.15 7.43 -7.75
C GLY A 55 -8.39 6.68 -7.26
N PHE A 56 -9.08 5.99 -8.17
CA PHE A 56 -10.23 5.14 -7.82
C PHE A 56 -9.85 4.04 -6.82
N PHE A 57 -8.70 3.39 -7.01
CA PHE A 57 -8.23 2.33 -6.11
C PHE A 57 -7.64 2.89 -4.81
N LEU A 58 -7.00 4.06 -4.86
CA LEU A 58 -6.49 4.74 -3.66
C LEU A 58 -7.62 5.17 -2.72
N GLY A 59 -8.81 5.46 -3.24
CA GLY A 59 -10.01 5.73 -2.45
C GLY A 59 -10.39 4.60 -1.48
N GLU A 60 -10.01 3.36 -1.76
CA GLU A 60 -10.24 2.24 -0.84
C GLU A 60 -9.42 2.35 0.45
N ALA A 61 -8.39 3.18 0.48
CA ALA A 61 -7.59 3.45 1.68
C ALA A 61 -8.29 4.34 2.71
N ILE A 62 -9.43 4.95 2.37
CA ILE A 62 -10.19 5.79 3.29
C ILE A 62 -10.58 4.99 4.54
N ASN A 63 -10.28 5.55 5.71
CA ASN A 63 -10.50 4.94 7.03
C ASN A 63 -9.79 3.59 7.26
N GLN A 64 -8.86 3.20 6.38
CA GLN A 64 -8.06 2.01 6.59
C GLN A 64 -6.83 2.34 7.44
N ARG A 65 -6.39 1.37 8.25
CA ARG A 65 -5.15 1.49 9.02
C ARG A 65 -3.95 0.81 8.37
N PHE A 66 -4.18 -0.02 7.35
CA PHE A 66 -3.14 -0.76 6.67
C PHE A 66 -3.49 -1.01 5.20
N ILE A 67 -2.49 -0.88 4.32
CA ILE A 67 -2.61 -1.12 2.88
C ILE A 67 -1.69 -2.25 2.44
N LEU A 68 -2.19 -3.10 1.55
CA LEU A 68 -1.38 -4.02 0.79
C LEU A 68 -1.35 -3.60 -0.68
N PHE A 69 -0.17 -3.26 -1.22
CA PHE A 69 0.02 -3.20 -2.66
C PHE A 69 0.43 -4.58 -3.16
N ASP A 70 -0.53 -5.30 -3.73
CA ASP A 70 -0.34 -6.69 -4.14
C ASP A 70 0.23 -6.77 -5.57
N ASP A 71 1.13 -7.74 -5.75
CA ASP A 71 1.75 -8.11 -7.02
C ASP A 71 2.19 -6.92 -7.91
N VAL A 72 3.02 -6.03 -7.36
CA VAL A 72 3.46 -4.82 -8.06
C VAL A 72 4.38 -5.17 -9.24
N SER A 73 3.89 -4.90 -10.46
CA SER A 73 4.63 -5.05 -11.71
C SER A 73 5.44 -3.78 -12.05
N ASN A 74 6.22 -3.82 -13.13
CA ASN A 74 6.91 -2.64 -13.67
C ASN A 74 5.97 -1.43 -13.90
N LYS A 75 4.71 -1.68 -14.26
CA LYS A 75 3.70 -0.63 -14.41
C LYS A 75 3.28 -0.07 -13.06
N GLY A 76 3.06 -0.96 -12.08
CA GLY A 76 2.75 -0.58 -10.71
C GLY A 76 3.85 0.27 -10.07
N PHE A 77 5.12 -0.05 -10.31
CA PHE A 77 6.24 0.75 -9.84
C PHE A 77 6.23 2.19 -10.36
N LYS A 78 5.95 2.40 -11.65
CA LYS A 78 5.84 3.75 -12.21
C LYS A 78 4.72 4.53 -11.53
N ASN A 79 3.59 3.89 -11.29
CA ASN A 79 2.50 4.51 -10.56
C ASN A 79 2.88 4.81 -9.11
N LEU A 80 3.56 3.91 -8.41
CA LEU A 80 4.01 4.13 -7.03
C LEU A 80 5.05 5.27 -6.92
N ASP A 81 5.90 5.46 -7.93
CA ASP A 81 6.87 6.57 -7.96
C ASP A 81 6.19 7.95 -8.09
N GLU A 82 5.00 8.01 -8.66
CA GLU A 82 4.17 9.23 -8.67
C GLU A 82 3.43 9.45 -7.33
N LEU A 83 3.38 8.43 -6.46
CA LEU A 83 2.64 8.46 -5.19
C LEU A 83 3.55 8.72 -3.97
N ARG A 84 4.65 9.45 -4.14
CA ARG A 84 5.63 9.70 -3.06
C ARG A 84 5.01 10.25 -1.79
N ASP A 85 4.13 11.23 -1.89
CA ASP A 85 3.47 11.81 -0.71
C ASP A 85 2.59 10.80 0.04
N HIS A 86 1.97 9.87 -0.71
CA HIS A 86 1.18 8.78 -0.14
C HIS A 86 2.08 7.81 0.61
N LEU A 87 3.21 7.41 0.02
CA LEU A 87 4.13 6.45 0.63
C LEU A 87 4.88 7.07 1.83
N ASP A 88 5.37 8.29 1.67
CA ASP A 88 6.13 9.02 2.69
C ASP A 88 5.31 9.29 3.96
N GLY A 89 4.08 9.79 3.82
CA GLY A 89 3.20 10.09 4.95
C GLY A 89 3.54 11.34 5.76
N ARG A 90 4.38 12.21 5.20
CA ARG A 90 4.70 13.50 5.81
C ARG A 90 3.49 14.43 5.81
N VAL A 91 2.76 14.43 4.70
CA VAL A 91 1.59 15.27 4.47
C VAL A 91 0.34 14.41 4.29
N PRO A 92 -0.85 14.92 4.63
CA PRO A 92 -2.07 14.26 4.23
C PRO A 92 -2.28 14.37 2.72
N VAL A 93 -2.98 13.39 2.15
CA VAL A 93 -3.36 13.31 0.75
C VAL A 93 -4.87 13.33 0.62
N LEU A 94 -5.39 13.91 -0.46
CA LEU A 94 -6.82 13.93 -0.74
C LEU A 94 -7.20 12.60 -1.40
N LEU A 95 -8.10 11.85 -0.76
CA LEU A 95 -8.63 10.59 -1.29
C LEU A 95 -10.07 10.76 -1.73
N GLU A 96 -10.40 10.19 -2.88
CA GLU A 96 -11.75 10.24 -3.46
C GLU A 96 -12.35 8.84 -3.54
N LYS A 97 -13.60 8.69 -3.12
CA LYS A 97 -14.37 7.46 -3.26
C LYS A 97 -15.78 7.80 -3.72
N LYS A 98 -16.33 6.96 -4.60
CA LYS A 98 -17.67 7.17 -5.17
C LYS A 98 -18.71 7.33 -4.06
N ASN A 99 -19.59 8.31 -4.21
CA ASN A 99 -20.67 8.63 -3.26
C ASN A 99 -20.17 9.04 -1.86
N MET A 100 -18.92 9.46 -1.74
CA MET A 100 -18.35 10.02 -0.52
C MET A 100 -17.72 11.38 -0.82
N GLN A 101 -17.72 12.28 0.16
CA GLN A 101 -16.94 13.51 0.06
C GLN A 101 -15.45 13.16 0.07
N PRO A 102 -14.62 13.87 -0.72
CA PRO A 102 -13.17 13.71 -0.66
C PRO A 102 -12.66 13.89 0.78
N LEU A 103 -11.77 13.00 1.21
CA LEU A 103 -11.24 13.01 2.57
C LEU A 103 -9.73 13.29 2.55
N LEU A 104 -9.33 14.33 3.28
CA LEU A 104 -7.93 14.65 3.51
C LEU A 104 -7.43 13.86 4.73
N GLN A 105 -6.52 12.90 4.51
CA GLN A 105 -5.94 12.09 5.59
C GLN A 105 -4.50 11.68 5.29
N LYS A 106 -3.75 11.26 6.30
CA LYS A 106 -2.50 10.54 6.05
C LYS A 106 -2.82 9.21 5.39
N PHE A 107 -2.14 8.90 4.29
CA PHE A 107 -2.28 7.61 3.64
C PHE A 107 -1.73 6.50 4.56
N PRO A 108 -2.39 5.34 4.67
CA PRO A 108 -2.02 4.35 5.69
C PRO A 108 -0.70 3.64 5.39
N ALA A 109 -0.02 3.16 6.42
CA ALA A 109 1.18 2.31 6.30
C ALA A 109 0.85 0.96 5.64
N GLY A 110 1.85 0.16 5.26
CA GLY A 110 1.55 -1.07 4.54
C GLY A 110 2.70 -1.99 4.14
N ILE A 111 2.34 -2.95 3.29
CA ILE A 111 3.27 -3.86 2.61
C ILE A 111 3.17 -3.66 1.10
N ILE A 112 4.28 -3.81 0.42
CA ILE A 112 4.36 -3.86 -1.05
C ILE A 112 4.91 -5.23 -1.43
N ILE A 113 4.17 -6.01 -2.21
CA ILE A 113 4.64 -7.30 -2.75
C ILE A 113 5.21 -7.07 -4.14
N ILE A 114 6.43 -7.55 -4.36
CA ILE A 114 7.13 -7.42 -5.64
C ILE A 114 7.52 -8.82 -6.11
N PHE A 115 7.17 -9.12 -7.35
CA PHE A 115 7.66 -10.30 -8.04
C PHE A 115 8.96 -9.98 -8.77
N LEU A 116 9.99 -10.79 -8.51
CA LEU A 116 11.18 -10.80 -9.34
C LEU A 116 10.83 -11.54 -10.63
N MET A 117 10.64 -10.80 -11.71
CA MET A 117 10.65 -11.40 -13.05
C MET A 117 12.11 -11.69 -13.39
N LYS A 118 12.41 -12.97 -13.66
CA LYS A 118 13.67 -13.37 -14.31
C LYS A 118 13.67 -12.98 -15.77
#